data_AF-A0A834YYU5-F1
#
_entry.id   AF-A0A834YYU5-F1
#
_cell.length_a   1.000
_cell.length_b   1.000
_cell.length_c   1.000
_cell.angle_alpha   90.00
_cell.angle_beta   90.00
_cell.angle_gamma   90.00
#
_symmetry.space_group_name_H-M   'P 1'
#
loop_
_entity.id
_entity.type
_entity.pdbx_description
1 polymer ?
#
loop_
_entity_poly.entity_id
_entity_poly.type
_entity_poly.pdbx_seq_one_letter_code
_entity_poly.pdbx_strand_id
1 'polypeptide(L)'
;MAVITDWCCLEFKYRIRLPFCQIIIPADTCGYRDQIKMEELDPSRVSEAVVGDCESLEKKKAAIRNAGPAKFQVIADFDATLTQYWINGLRGQSSHGLLQQGNPEYDVKRHELFEYYHPLEFSPTIPIEEKAKLMEEWWEKTHSLLIEGGLTYDAIEKSVANARIAFREGVIELFELLEERGVPVLIFLAGLADIIEEVCFLCGVMLVLLDLSVDIPCNLFVNCE
;
A
#
# COMPACT_ATOMS: atom_id res chain seq x y z
N MET A 1 13.15 -4.21 10.84
CA MET A 1 11.92 -3.72 11.49
C MET A 1 11.14 -2.95 10.44
N ALA A 2 10.27 -3.62 9.68
CA ALA A 2 9.36 -2.93 8.78
C ALA A 2 8.24 -2.37 9.66
N VAL A 3 8.40 -1.10 10.05
CA VAL A 3 7.27 -0.34 10.56
C VAL A 3 6.33 -0.21 9.37
N ILE A 4 5.19 -0.90 9.46
CA ILE A 4 4.06 -0.70 8.57
C ILE A 4 3.56 0.73 8.86
N THR A 5 4.06 1.72 8.11
CA THR A 5 3.83 3.15 8.38
C THR A 5 2.55 3.69 7.77
N ASP A 6 1.98 3.04 6.76
CA ASP A 6 0.86 3.62 6.01
C ASP A 6 -0.47 3.55 6.77
N TRP A 7 -0.49 2.86 7.91
CA TRP A 7 -1.69 2.74 8.75
C TRP A 7 -1.84 3.86 9.78
N CYS A 8 -0.84 4.73 9.95
CA CYS A 8 -0.85 5.65 11.08
C CYS A 8 -1.84 6.82 10.90
N CYS A 9 -2.16 7.24 9.67
CA CYS A 9 -2.85 8.52 9.48
C CYS A 9 -4.37 8.47 9.30
N LEU A 10 -4.99 7.31 9.09
CA LEU A 10 -6.43 7.26 8.89
C LEU A 10 -7.06 6.37 9.95
N GLU A 11 -7.53 6.98 11.05
CA GLU A 11 -8.62 6.40 11.84
C GLU A 11 -9.87 6.36 10.96
N PHE A 12 -9.97 5.37 10.08
CA PHE A 12 -11.14 5.19 9.24
C PHE A 12 -12.33 4.81 10.12
N LYS A 13 -13.36 5.65 10.05
CA LYS A 13 -14.66 5.56 10.74
C LYS A 13 -15.47 4.29 10.42
N TYR A 14 -14.94 3.39 9.58
CA TYR A 14 -15.60 2.16 9.15
C TYR A 14 -15.07 0.96 9.95
N ARG A 15 -15.83 0.59 10.97
CA ARG A 15 -15.70 -0.72 11.63
C ARG A 15 -16.09 -1.81 10.62
N ILE A 16 -15.14 -2.32 9.83
CA ILE A 16 -15.38 -3.45 8.94
C ILE A 16 -15.67 -4.68 9.80
N ARG A 17 -16.95 -4.97 10.01
CA ARG A 17 -17.43 -6.14 10.75
C ARG A 17 -17.47 -7.33 9.80
N LEU A 18 -16.33 -7.96 9.53
CA LEU A 18 -16.29 -9.21 8.76
C LEU A 18 -16.69 -10.38 9.68
N PRO A 19 -17.52 -11.34 9.21
CA PRO A 19 -18.05 -12.43 10.03
C PRO A 19 -17.05 -13.57 10.34
N PHE A 20 -15.77 -13.41 10.01
CA PHE A 20 -14.74 -14.44 10.15
C PHE A 20 -13.59 -13.97 11.04
N CYS A 21 -12.84 -14.94 11.58
CA CYS A 21 -11.79 -14.72 12.57
C CYS A 21 -10.67 -13.84 11.99
N GLN A 22 -10.79 -12.52 12.17
CA GLN A 22 -9.76 -11.55 11.84
C GLN A 22 -8.64 -11.68 12.88
N ILE A 23 -7.44 -12.07 12.46
CA ILE A 23 -6.24 -11.82 13.27
C ILE A 23 -5.74 -10.43 12.90
N ILE A 24 -6.28 -9.41 13.59
CA ILE A 24 -5.65 -8.09 13.65
C ILE A 24 -4.51 -8.23 14.66
N ILE A 25 -3.27 -8.02 14.23
CA ILE A 25 -2.13 -7.91 15.14
C ILE A 25 -2.22 -6.53 15.79
N PRO A 26 -2.57 -6.40 17.09
CA PRO A 26 -2.58 -5.10 17.74
C PRO A 26 -1.14 -4.60 17.86
N ALA A 27 -0.93 -3.31 17.60
CA ALA A 27 0.25 -2.62 18.11
C ALA A 27 0.06 -2.46 19.62
N ASP A 28 0.62 -3.39 20.40
CA ASP A 28 0.74 -3.16 21.84
C ASP A 28 1.66 -1.96 22.06
N THR A 29 1.17 -1.00 22.85
CA THR A 29 1.85 0.22 23.26
C THR A 29 3.28 -0.06 23.72
N CYS A 30 4.28 0.32 22.92
CA CYS A 30 5.68 0.23 23.31
C CYS A 30 6.34 1.60 23.13
N GLY A 31 6.84 2.13 24.24
CA GLY A 31 7.38 3.47 24.37
C GLY A 31 8.59 3.74 23.46
N TYR A 32 8.71 5.03 23.16
CA TYR A 32 9.80 5.72 22.48
C TYR A 32 11.18 5.03 22.62
N ARG A 33 11.66 4.42 21.53
CA ARG A 33 13.08 4.12 21.31
C ARG A 33 13.46 4.37 19.85
N ASP A 34 14.38 5.32 19.70
CA ASP A 34 15.22 5.71 18.57
C ASP A 34 14.82 5.21 17.17
N GLN A 35 14.26 6.14 16.40
CA GLN A 35 13.97 5.99 14.97
C GLN A 35 15.27 5.84 14.18
N ILE A 36 15.59 4.63 13.72
CA ILE A 36 16.48 4.45 12.57
C ILE A 36 15.68 4.79 11.32
N LYS A 37 16.09 5.83 10.60
CA LYS A 37 15.47 6.24 9.34
C LYS A 37 15.65 5.14 8.30
N MET A 38 14.54 4.67 7.72
CA MET A 38 14.52 3.65 6.65
C MET A 38 15.33 4.06 5.41
N GLU A 39 15.55 5.36 5.20
CA GLU A 39 16.29 5.92 4.07
C GLU A 39 17.81 5.73 4.14
N GLU A 40 18.36 5.35 5.30
CA GLU A 40 19.82 5.25 5.51
C GLU A 40 20.32 3.79 5.59
N LEU A 41 19.49 2.80 5.26
CA LEU A 41 19.84 1.39 5.43
C LEU A 41 20.58 0.81 4.20
N ASP A 42 21.81 0.34 4.45
CA ASP A 42 22.65 -0.43 3.53
C ASP A 42 21.99 -1.78 3.16
N PRO A 43 21.69 -2.04 1.87
CA PRO A 43 21.08 -3.27 1.39
C PRO A 43 21.87 -4.55 1.73
N SER A 44 23.17 -4.44 2.02
CA SER A 44 24.04 -5.59 2.30
C SER A 44 23.91 -6.16 3.73
N ARG A 45 23.10 -5.54 4.59
CA ARG A 45 22.95 -5.92 6.01
C ARG A 45 21.61 -6.55 6.41
N VAL A 46 20.71 -6.83 5.46
CA VAL A 46 19.33 -7.20 5.80
C VAL A 46 19.15 -8.72 5.83
N SER A 47 19.41 -9.34 6.98
CA SER A 47 18.92 -10.69 7.28
C SER A 47 18.51 -10.89 8.74
N GLU A 48 18.22 -9.82 9.47
CA GLU A 48 17.79 -9.96 10.87
C GLU A 48 16.32 -9.52 11.02
N ALA A 49 15.44 -10.52 11.04
CA ALA A 49 14.05 -10.32 11.44
C ALA A 49 14.03 -9.86 12.89
N VAL A 50 13.52 -8.65 13.14
CA VAL A 50 13.38 -8.12 14.50
C VAL A 50 12.01 -8.54 15.04
N VAL A 51 12.00 -9.33 16.10
CA VAL A 51 10.78 -9.85 16.74
C VAL A 51 10.66 -9.25 18.13
N GLY A 52 9.61 -8.46 18.38
CA GLY A 52 9.37 -7.84 19.68
C GLY A 52 8.99 -8.84 20.79
N ASP A 53 8.18 -9.85 20.44
CA ASP A 53 7.78 -10.93 21.35
C ASP A 53 7.77 -12.28 20.61
N CYS A 54 8.79 -13.09 20.88
CA CYS A 54 8.96 -14.40 20.27
C CYS A 54 7.90 -15.41 20.72
N GLU A 55 7.43 -15.35 21.97
CA GLU A 55 6.42 -16.29 22.46
C GLU A 55 5.06 -16.03 21.82
N SER A 56 4.67 -14.76 21.72
CA SER A 56 3.45 -14.34 21.04
C SER A 56 3.48 -14.74 19.57
N LEU A 57 4.62 -14.57 18.89
CA LEU A 57 4.81 -15.01 17.51
C LEU A 57 4.60 -16.53 17.35
N GLU A 58 5.24 -17.35 18.18
CA GLU A 58 5.09 -18.81 18.10
C GLU A 58 3.67 -19.27 18.44
N LYS A 59 3.00 -18.63 19.42
CA LYS A 59 1.59 -18.89 19.73
C LYS A 59 0.69 -18.58 18.52
N LYS A 60 0.89 -17.46 17.83
CA LYS A 60 0.15 -17.10 16.60
C LYS A 60 0.40 -18.10 15.47
N LYS A 61 1.66 -18.50 15.24
CA LYS A 61 2.02 -19.51 14.23
C LYS A 61 1.34 -20.85 14.51
N ALA A 62 1.35 -21.31 15.76
CA ALA A 62 0.68 -22.54 16.17
C ALA A 62 -0.84 -22.45 15.98
N ALA A 63 -1.45 -21.33 16.35
CA ALA A 63 -2.88 -21.11 16.16
C ALA A 63 -3.29 -21.16 14.67
N ILE A 64 -2.53 -20.51 13.78
CA ILE A 64 -2.77 -20.53 12.33
C ILE A 64 -2.68 -21.97 11.79
N ARG A 65 -1.63 -22.71 12.18
CA ARG A 65 -1.46 -24.12 11.77
C ARG A 65 -2.61 -25.01 12.22
N ASN A 66 -3.06 -24.85 13.47
CA ASN A 66 -4.14 -25.64 14.05
C ASN A 66 -5.52 -25.30 13.45
N ALA A 67 -5.74 -24.04 13.06
CA ALA A 67 -7.02 -23.60 12.49
C ALA A 67 -7.22 -24.11 11.04
N GLY A 68 -6.12 -24.28 10.30
CA GLY A 68 -6.13 -24.73 8.91
C GLY A 68 -6.54 -23.65 7.90
N PRO A 69 -6.40 -23.92 6.59
CA PRO A 69 -6.59 -22.93 5.53
C PRO A 69 -8.01 -22.38 5.46
N ALA A 70 -9.03 -23.19 5.78
CA ALA A 70 -10.44 -22.78 5.75
C ALA A 70 -10.80 -21.67 6.76
N LYS A 71 -9.90 -21.37 7.72
CA LYS A 71 -10.06 -20.31 8.72
C LYS A 71 -8.96 -19.25 8.61
N PHE A 72 -8.20 -19.27 7.52
CA PHE A 72 -7.10 -18.34 7.28
C PHE A 72 -7.49 -17.37 6.17
N GLN A 73 -7.08 -16.11 6.33
CA GLN A 73 -7.20 -15.07 5.32
C GLN A 73 -5.94 -14.22 5.35
N VAL A 74 -5.52 -13.72 4.20
CA VAL A 74 -4.40 -12.79 4.10
C VAL A 74 -4.95 -11.41 3.82
N ILE A 75 -4.55 -10.43 4.61
CA ILE A 75 -4.78 -9.01 4.34
C ILE A 75 -3.41 -8.36 4.21
N ALA A 76 -3.13 -7.76 3.07
CA ALA A 76 -1.83 -7.17 2.78
C ALA A 76 -1.99 -5.78 2.17
N ASP A 77 -1.06 -4.90 2.53
CA ASP A 77 -0.84 -3.65 1.81
C ASP A 77 -0.09 -3.93 0.49
N PHE A 78 -0.12 -2.99 -0.46
CA PHE A 78 0.51 -3.14 -1.77
C PHE A 78 1.85 -2.42 -1.88
N ASP A 79 1.82 -1.10 -1.79
CA ASP A 79 2.96 -0.24 -2.08
C ASP A 79 4.06 -0.43 -1.03
N ALA A 80 5.25 -0.79 -1.50
CA ALA A 80 6.37 -1.14 -0.63
C ALA A 80 6.11 -2.27 0.38
N THR A 81 4.99 -3.00 0.29
CA THR A 81 4.69 -4.21 1.06
C THR A 81 4.78 -5.45 0.18
N LEU A 82 3.94 -5.55 -0.85
CA LEU A 82 4.05 -6.57 -1.90
C LEU A 82 5.07 -6.16 -2.95
N THR A 83 5.19 -4.86 -3.22
CA THR A 83 6.19 -4.31 -4.14
C THR A 83 7.51 -4.00 -3.43
N GLN A 84 8.60 -3.98 -4.18
CA GLN A 84 9.94 -3.73 -3.66
C GLN A 84 10.11 -2.26 -3.27
N TYR A 85 10.66 -2.02 -2.08
CA TYR A 85 10.99 -0.68 -1.60
C TYR A 85 12.19 -0.07 -2.37
N TRP A 86 13.15 -0.91 -2.79
CA TRP A 86 14.34 -0.55 -3.58
C TRP A 86 14.47 -1.50 -4.77
N ILE A 87 14.70 -0.96 -5.96
CA ILE A 87 14.93 -1.71 -7.21
C ILE A 87 16.20 -1.17 -7.86
N ASN A 88 17.21 -2.02 -8.02
CA ASN A 88 18.51 -1.67 -8.63
C ASN A 88 19.17 -0.42 -7.99
N GLY A 89 19.06 -0.27 -6.66
CA GLY A 89 19.63 0.86 -5.92
C GLY A 89 18.82 2.16 -5.98
N LEU A 90 17.65 2.15 -6.65
CA LEU A 90 16.75 3.29 -6.73
C LEU A 90 15.42 2.98 -6.03
N ARG A 91 14.75 4.02 -5.51
CA ARG A 91 13.48 3.89 -4.78
C ARG A 91 12.40 3.27 -5.68
N GLY A 92 11.74 2.18 -5.27
CA GLY A 92 10.57 1.68 -6.00
C GLY A 92 9.47 2.74 -6.08
N GLN A 93 8.75 2.83 -7.20
CA GLN A 93 7.62 3.75 -7.33
C GLN A 93 6.36 3.14 -6.70
N SER A 94 5.58 3.96 -5.99
CA SER A 94 4.24 3.59 -5.54
C SER A 94 3.22 3.65 -6.68
N SER A 95 2.02 3.11 -6.46
CA SER A 95 0.88 3.16 -7.37
C SER A 95 0.55 4.60 -7.81
N HIS A 96 0.51 5.54 -6.87
CA HIS A 96 0.41 6.97 -7.17
C HIS A 96 1.71 7.53 -7.77
N GLY A 97 2.85 7.04 -7.29
CA GLY A 97 4.22 7.43 -7.61
C GLY A 97 4.57 7.33 -9.10
N LEU A 98 4.03 6.32 -9.77
CA LEU A 98 4.39 5.95 -11.14
C LEU A 98 3.60 6.66 -12.22
N LEU A 99 2.47 7.27 -11.87
CA LEU A 99 1.55 7.82 -12.85
C LEU A 99 2.14 9.04 -13.58
N GLN A 100 2.07 9.01 -14.91
CA GLN A 100 2.44 10.09 -15.82
C GLN A 100 1.31 10.30 -16.83
N GLN A 101 0.74 11.50 -16.85
CA GLN A 101 -0.37 11.84 -17.76
C GLN A 101 0.10 12.54 -19.04
N GLY A 102 1.42 12.74 -19.21
CA GLY A 102 1.98 13.45 -20.37
C GLY A 102 1.64 14.95 -20.38
N ASN A 103 1.20 15.49 -19.24
CA ASN A 103 0.91 16.90 -19.03
C ASN A 103 1.97 17.49 -18.08
N PRO A 104 2.93 18.28 -18.60
CA PRO A 104 4.01 18.83 -17.77
C PRO A 104 3.52 19.74 -16.63
N GLU A 105 2.38 20.43 -16.81
CA GLU A 105 1.82 21.30 -15.75
C GLU A 105 1.27 20.44 -14.59
N TYR A 106 0.61 19.33 -14.92
CA TYR A 106 0.18 18.35 -13.93
C TYR A 106 1.38 17.77 -13.17
N ASP A 107 2.42 17.35 -13.89
CA ASP A 107 3.61 16.72 -13.29
C ASP A 107 4.29 17.66 -12.27
N VAL A 108 4.38 18.96 -12.61
CA VAL A 108 4.93 19.99 -11.71
C VAL A 108 4.06 20.16 -10.47
N LYS A 109 2.75 20.38 -10.63
CA LYS A 109 1.82 20.54 -9.49
C LYS A 109 1.82 19.32 -8.57
N ARG A 110 1.89 18.12 -9.15
CA ARG A 110 1.95 16.86 -8.41
C ARG A 110 3.24 16.78 -7.59
N HIS A 111 4.37 17.15 -8.19
CA HIS A 111 5.65 17.18 -7.49
C HIS A 111 5.64 18.20 -6.34
N GLU A 112 5.08 19.40 -6.56
CA GLU A 112 4.94 20.42 -5.52
C GLU A 112 4.07 19.95 -4.33
N LEU A 113 2.95 19.26 -4.60
CA LEU A 113 2.13 18.65 -3.56
C LEU A 113 2.91 17.60 -2.78
N PHE A 114 3.65 16.73 -3.47
CA PHE A 114 4.47 15.70 -2.83
C PHE A 114 5.53 16.32 -1.92
N GLU A 115 6.31 17.28 -2.41
CA GLU A 115 7.37 17.95 -1.63
C GLU A 115 6.83 18.62 -0.37
N TYR A 116 5.60 19.13 -0.41
CA TYR A 116 4.96 19.75 0.76
C TYR A 116 4.44 18.73 1.77
N TYR A 117 3.66 17.73 1.34
CA TYR A 117 2.94 16.84 2.26
C TYR A 117 3.76 15.62 2.72
N HIS A 118 4.63 15.07 1.87
CA HIS A 118 5.41 13.87 2.19
C HIS A 118 6.27 14.04 3.47
N PRO A 119 6.97 15.18 3.71
CA PRO A 119 7.69 15.38 4.97
C PRO A 119 6.78 15.45 6.21
N LEU A 120 5.52 15.89 6.04
CA LEU A 120 4.55 16.03 7.14
C LEU A 120 4.02 14.67 7.61
N GLU A 121 3.86 13.73 6.67
CA GLU A 121 3.45 12.34 6.93
C GLU A 121 4.40 11.67 7.94
N PHE A 122 5.71 11.82 7.74
CA PHE A 122 6.72 11.21 8.60
C PHE A 122 7.12 12.08 9.80
N SER A 123 6.53 13.26 9.95
CA SER A 123 6.89 14.17 11.04
C SER A 123 6.58 13.56 12.41
N PRO A 124 7.56 13.44 13.32
CA PRO A 124 7.33 12.93 14.68
C PRO A 124 6.73 13.99 15.60
N THR A 125 6.68 15.26 15.17
CA THR A 125 6.21 16.38 16.00
C THR A 125 4.74 16.70 15.81
N ILE A 126 4.14 16.26 14.71
CA ILE A 126 2.72 16.51 14.40
C ILE A 126 1.86 15.43 15.07
N PRO A 127 0.87 15.81 15.91
CA PRO A 127 -0.09 14.88 16.49
C PRO A 127 -0.84 14.07 15.43
N ILE A 128 -1.26 12.85 15.79
CA ILE A 128 -1.84 11.92 14.81
C ILE A 128 -3.15 12.44 14.22
N GLU A 129 -3.98 13.12 15.01
CA GLU A 129 -5.27 13.67 14.57
C GLU A 129 -5.09 14.88 13.64
N GLU A 130 -4.02 15.64 13.81
CA GLU A 130 -3.68 16.76 12.92
C GLU A 130 -3.07 16.23 11.63
N LYS A 131 -2.19 15.24 11.74
CA LYS A 131 -1.59 14.55 10.60
C LYS A 131 -2.65 13.88 9.73
N ALA A 132 -3.66 13.26 10.33
CA ALA A 132 -4.80 12.66 9.63
C ALA A 132 -5.48 13.67 8.70
N LYS A 133 -5.78 14.87 9.20
CA LYS A 133 -6.40 15.95 8.41
C LYS A 133 -5.50 16.44 7.27
N LEU A 134 -4.18 16.51 7.51
CA LEU A 134 -3.21 16.86 6.46
C LEU A 134 -3.16 15.79 5.36
N MET A 135 -3.26 14.51 5.72
CA MET A 135 -3.32 13.43 4.73
C MET A 135 -4.66 13.44 3.97
N GLU A 136 -5.79 13.69 4.64
CA GLU A 136 -7.09 13.87 3.97
C GLU A 136 -7.03 15.01 2.95
N GLU A 137 -6.47 16.17 3.31
CA GLU A 137 -6.29 17.31 2.41
C GLU A 137 -5.35 16.98 1.24
N TRP A 138 -4.26 16.26 1.51
CA TRP A 138 -3.34 15.83 0.46
C TRP A 138 -4.02 14.89 -0.54
N TRP A 139 -4.78 13.92 -0.04
CA TRP A 139 -5.55 12.99 -0.87
C TRP A 139 -6.60 13.72 -1.72
N GLU A 140 -7.36 14.65 -1.14
CA GLU A 140 -8.34 15.46 -1.86
C GLU A 140 -7.70 16.27 -3.01
N LYS A 141 -6.56 16.93 -2.74
CA LYS A 141 -5.82 17.70 -3.75
C LYS A 141 -5.21 16.82 -4.83
N THR A 142 -4.67 15.66 -4.45
CA THR A 142 -4.07 14.71 -5.40
C THR A 142 -5.12 14.16 -6.35
N HIS A 143 -6.28 13.73 -5.83
CA HIS A 143 -7.38 13.24 -6.67
C HIS A 143 -7.99 14.33 -7.55
N SER A 144 -8.14 15.56 -7.04
CA SER A 144 -8.59 16.70 -7.85
C SER A 144 -7.63 16.97 -9.02
N LEU A 145 -6.32 16.94 -8.73
CA LEU A 145 -5.28 17.14 -9.74
C LEU A 145 -5.26 16.03 -10.80
N LEU A 146 -5.55 14.78 -10.42
CA LEU A 146 -5.68 13.66 -11.37
C LEU A 146 -6.80 13.89 -12.38
N ILE A 147 -7.94 14.43 -11.92
CA ILE A 147 -9.08 14.77 -12.77
C ILE A 147 -8.72 15.93 -13.71
N GLU A 148 -8.12 17.00 -13.17
CA GLU A 148 -7.67 18.16 -13.97
C GLU A 148 -6.64 17.79 -15.03
N GLY A 149 -5.75 16.85 -14.72
CA GLY A 149 -4.70 16.38 -15.62
C GLY A 149 -5.21 15.47 -16.74
N GLY A 150 -6.47 15.03 -16.69
CA GLY A 150 -7.10 14.22 -17.75
C GLY A 150 -6.61 12.78 -17.78
N LEU A 151 -6.72 12.06 -16.65
CA LEU A 151 -6.31 10.66 -16.57
C LEU A 151 -7.03 9.80 -17.61
N THR A 152 -6.28 8.97 -18.33
CA THR A 152 -6.80 7.99 -19.29
C THR A 152 -6.21 6.61 -19.00
N TYR A 153 -6.93 5.55 -19.40
CA TYR A 153 -6.42 4.18 -19.29
C TYR A 153 -5.11 3.99 -20.06
N ASP A 154 -4.99 4.55 -21.28
CA ASP A 154 -3.73 4.56 -22.04
C ASP A 154 -2.56 5.17 -21.25
N ALA A 155 -2.81 6.21 -20.44
CA ALA A 155 -1.79 6.82 -19.60
C ALA A 155 -1.41 5.90 -18.44
N ILE A 156 -2.37 5.17 -17.86
CA ILE A 156 -2.14 4.16 -16.82
C ILE A 156 -1.25 3.03 -17.38
N GLU A 157 -1.65 2.40 -18.49
CA GLU A 157 -0.89 1.32 -19.14
C GLU A 157 0.55 1.76 -19.46
N LYS A 158 0.71 2.93 -20.08
CA LYS A 158 2.05 3.49 -20.38
C LYS A 158 2.85 3.80 -19.13
N SER A 159 2.20 4.30 -18.08
CA SER A 159 2.87 4.60 -16.81
C SER A 159 3.39 3.32 -16.17
N VAL A 160 2.55 2.29 -16.08
CA VAL A 160 2.93 1.00 -15.48
C VAL A 160 4.02 0.31 -16.30
N ALA A 161 3.90 0.28 -17.63
CA ALA A 161 4.90 -0.34 -18.51
C ALA A 161 6.30 0.31 -18.39
N ASN A 162 6.37 1.60 -18.05
CA ASN A 162 7.63 2.33 -17.86
C ASN A 162 8.02 2.49 -16.38
N ALA A 163 7.23 1.96 -15.45
CA ALA A 163 7.43 2.16 -14.02
C ALA A 163 8.58 1.31 -13.48
N ARG A 164 9.31 1.87 -12.52
CA ARG A 164 10.19 1.12 -11.64
C ARG A 164 9.38 0.53 -10.50
N ILE A 165 8.60 -0.50 -10.82
CA ILE A 165 7.80 -1.28 -9.88
C ILE A 165 8.03 -2.78 -10.13
N ALA A 166 8.16 -3.55 -9.05
CA ALA A 166 8.36 -4.99 -9.11
C ALA A 166 7.86 -5.62 -7.82
N PHE A 167 7.29 -6.83 -7.91
CA PHE A 167 6.99 -7.62 -6.73
C PHE A 167 8.26 -8.04 -5.99
N ARG A 168 8.14 -8.21 -4.67
CA ARG A 168 9.19 -8.84 -3.86
C ARG A 168 9.34 -10.32 -4.24
N GLU A 169 10.54 -10.85 -4.02
CA GLU A 169 10.80 -12.28 -4.18
C GLU A 169 9.83 -13.10 -3.31
N GLY A 170 9.25 -14.18 -3.87
CA GLY A 170 8.32 -15.06 -3.18
C GLY A 170 6.85 -14.61 -3.18
N VAL A 171 6.53 -13.40 -3.68
CA VAL A 171 5.14 -12.90 -3.69
C VAL A 171 4.28 -13.66 -4.70
N ILE A 172 4.81 -13.96 -5.88
CA ILE A 172 4.08 -14.72 -6.90
C ILE A 172 3.78 -16.13 -6.40
N GLU A 173 4.81 -16.80 -5.86
CA GLU A 173 4.71 -18.14 -5.28
C GLU A 173 3.77 -18.18 -4.07
N LEU A 174 3.74 -17.10 -3.28
CA LEU A 174 2.77 -16.94 -2.20
C LEU A 174 1.34 -16.90 -2.73
N PHE A 175 1.06 -16.13 -3.79
CA PHE A 175 -0.28 -16.06 -4.37
C PHE A 175 -0.72 -17.37 -4.99
N GLU A 176 0.15 -18.04 -5.76
CA GLU A 176 -0.12 -19.38 -6.30
C GLU A 176 -0.46 -20.38 -5.19
N LEU A 177 0.30 -20.36 -4.09
CA LEU A 177 0.04 -21.23 -2.94
C LEU A 177 -1.30 -20.90 -2.25
N LEU A 178 -1.63 -19.62 -2.09
CA LEU A 178 -2.89 -19.21 -1.46
C LEU A 178 -4.08 -19.59 -2.33
N GLU A 179 -3.97 -19.45 -3.65
CA GLU A 179 -4.98 -19.88 -4.61
C GLU A 179 -5.17 -21.41 -4.57
N GLU A 180 -4.09 -22.19 -4.63
CA GLU A 180 -4.14 -23.66 -4.55
C GLU A 180 -4.85 -24.14 -3.27
N ARG A 181 -4.67 -23.40 -2.17
CA ARG A 181 -5.28 -23.70 -0.87
C ARG A 181 -6.64 -23.07 -0.64
N GLY A 182 -7.17 -22.32 -1.62
CA GLY A 182 -8.45 -21.60 -1.50
C GLY A 182 -8.47 -20.59 -0.36
N VAL A 183 -7.33 -19.97 -0.05
CA VAL A 183 -7.20 -18.96 1.00
C VAL A 183 -7.50 -17.58 0.40
N PRO A 184 -8.48 -16.85 0.93
CA PRO A 184 -8.80 -15.52 0.44
C PRO A 184 -7.66 -14.53 0.75
N VAL A 185 -7.34 -13.72 -0.27
CA VAL A 185 -6.42 -12.59 -0.18
C VAL A 185 -7.21 -11.31 -0.38
N LEU A 186 -7.04 -10.38 0.55
CA LEU A 186 -7.50 -9.00 0.42
C LEU A 186 -6.28 -8.10 0.34
N ILE A 187 -6.10 -7.43 -0.78
CA ILE A 187 -5.14 -6.32 -0.85
C ILE A 187 -5.87 -5.06 -0.43
N PHE A 188 -5.37 -4.43 0.62
CA PHE A 188 -5.93 -3.23 1.24
C PHE A 188 -4.97 -2.08 1.02
N LEU A 189 -5.39 -1.08 0.25
CA LEU A 189 -4.51 -0.10 -0.34
C LEU A 189 -5.12 1.29 -0.30
N ALA A 190 -4.28 2.30 -0.11
CA ALA A 190 -4.59 3.71 -0.32
C ALA A 190 -4.13 4.18 -1.72
N GLY A 191 -3.96 3.23 -2.64
CA GLY A 191 -3.48 3.45 -4.01
C GLY A 191 -4.60 3.62 -5.03
N LEU A 192 -4.23 3.74 -6.31
CA LEU A 192 -5.18 3.69 -7.42
C LEU A 192 -5.44 2.22 -7.81
N ALA A 193 -6.69 1.75 -7.69
CA ALA A 193 -7.05 0.37 -7.99
C ALA A 193 -6.67 -0.04 -9.44
N ASP A 194 -6.98 0.81 -10.43
CA ASP A 194 -6.69 0.52 -11.85
C ASP A 194 -5.19 0.29 -12.12
N ILE A 195 -4.30 1.00 -11.41
CA ILE A 195 -2.84 0.82 -11.53
C ILE A 195 -2.43 -0.55 -11.00
N ILE A 196 -3.02 -0.98 -9.90
CA ILE A 196 -2.69 -2.25 -9.25
C ILE A 196 -3.19 -3.41 -10.09
N GLU A 197 -4.40 -3.31 -10.64
CA GLU A 197 -4.91 -4.29 -11.59
C GLU A 197 -3.96 -4.45 -12.78
N GLU A 198 -3.48 -3.35 -13.36
CA GLU A 198 -2.53 -3.39 -14.48
C GLU A 198 -1.17 -3.98 -14.08
N VAL A 199 -0.62 -3.63 -12.91
CA VAL A 199 0.62 -4.23 -12.40
C VAL A 199 0.45 -5.74 -12.19
N CYS A 200 -0.68 -6.16 -11.62
CA CYS A 200 -0.98 -7.56 -11.39
C CYS A 200 -1.16 -8.31 -12.71
N PHE A 201 -1.85 -7.71 -13.67
CA PHE A 201 -2.05 -8.26 -15.02
C PHE A 201 -0.71 -8.50 -15.73
N LEU A 202 0.19 -7.52 -15.76
CA LEU A 202 1.52 -7.65 -16.37
C LEU A 202 2.40 -8.70 -15.68
N CYS A 203 2.16 -8.95 -14.39
CA CYS A 203 2.88 -9.96 -13.61
C CYS A 203 2.19 -11.34 -13.59
N GLY A 204 1.05 -11.49 -14.27
CA GLY A 204 0.31 -12.75 -14.33
C GLY A 204 -0.45 -13.13 -13.05
N VAL A 205 -0.80 -12.16 -12.19
CA VAL A 205 -1.52 -12.37 -10.93
C VAL A 205 -2.96 -11.87 -11.06
N MET A 206 -3.96 -12.68 -10.69
CA MET A 206 -5.37 -12.27 -10.62
C MET A 206 -5.79 -12.06 -9.16
N LEU A 207 -6.22 -10.85 -8.80
CA LEU A 207 -6.53 -10.45 -7.42
C LEU A 207 -7.94 -9.86 -7.31
N VAL A 208 -8.52 -9.97 -6.11
CA VAL A 208 -9.76 -9.26 -5.75
C VAL A 208 -9.37 -8.05 -4.91
N LEU A 209 -9.66 -6.84 -5.40
CA LEU A 209 -9.32 -5.59 -4.74
C LEU A 209 -10.54 -5.00 -4.01
N LEU A 210 -10.32 -4.39 -2.85
CA LEU A 210 -11.26 -3.43 -2.25
C LEU A 210 -10.58 -2.06 -2.21
N ASP A 211 -11.12 -1.14 -2.99
CA ASP A 211 -10.76 0.28 -2.94
C ASP A 211 -11.60 0.98 -1.85
N LEU A 212 -10.95 1.75 -0.98
CA LEU A 212 -11.60 2.60 0.04
C LEU A 212 -11.29 4.08 -0.16
N SER A 213 -10.72 4.46 -1.31
CA SER A 213 -10.55 5.86 -1.68
C SER A 213 -11.90 6.57 -1.55
N VAL A 214 -11.91 7.67 -0.79
CA VAL A 214 -13.09 8.49 -0.47
C VAL A 214 -13.89 8.77 -1.73
N ASP A 215 -15.04 8.09 -1.86
CA ASP A 215 -16.00 8.14 -2.98
C ASP A 215 -15.55 9.00 -4.17
N ILE A 216 -14.69 8.45 -5.04
CA ILE A 216 -14.67 8.92 -6.43
C ILE A 216 -15.99 8.40 -6.99
N PRO A 217 -16.98 9.24 -7.32
CA PRO A 217 -18.21 8.73 -7.89
C PRO A 217 -17.84 7.98 -9.18
N CYS A 218 -18.11 6.67 -9.21
CA CYS A 218 -18.02 5.81 -10.40
C CYS A 218 -18.90 6.28 -11.59
N ASN A 219 -19.49 7.47 -11.52
CA ASN A 219 -20.27 8.11 -12.56
C ASN A 219 -19.41 8.90 -13.57
N LEU A 220 -18.08 8.76 -13.57
CA LEU A 220 -17.24 9.41 -14.60
C LEU A 220 -17.27 8.70 -15.97
N PHE A 221 -17.95 7.55 -16.09
CA PHE A 221 -18.15 6.86 -17.36
C PHE A 221 -19.62 6.90 -17.79
N VAL A 222 -20.06 8.05 -18.28
CA VAL A 222 -21.28 8.14 -19.10
C VAL A 222 -20.91 8.76 -20.44
N ASN A 223 -21.01 7.91 -21.47
CA ASN A 223 -20.99 8.17 -22.92
C ASN A 223 -19.64 8.26 -23.63
N CYS A 224 -19.16 7.10 -24.09
CA CYS A 224 -18.67 6.98 -25.46
C CYS A 224 -19.55 5.95 -26.18
N GLU A 225 -20.47 6.45 -27.02
CA GLU A 225 -21.05 5.69 -28.14
C GLU A 225 -20.01 5.54 -29.27
#